data_AF-A0A072VKU0-F1
#
_entry.id   AF-A0A072VKU0-F1
#
_cell.length_a   1.000
_cell.length_b   1.000
_cell.length_c   1.000
_cell.angle_alpha   90.00
_cell.angle_beta   90.00
_cell.angle_gamma   90.00
#
_symmetry.space_group_name_H-M   'P 1'
#
loop_
_entity.id
_entity.type
_entity.pdbx_description
1 polymer ?
#
loop_
_entity_poly.entity_id
_entity_poly.type
_entity_poly.pdbx_seq_one_letter_code
_entity_poly.pdbx_strand_id
1 'polypeptide(L)'
;MGMNFLSLTSTSLSFLPVYSSSLLTATPSPYPSFFSYKCTSTPVLRTCVNKEKEEVLLEGMPSHYYDDEWQARQREKTKELHRRRREEEEEEERKIEEYREVGMRLKEYPEEDVRKARKLISSFIRAAEEVEEKIEEAAERGELTELVLMVIWNRLDLARRDDEKDAIRSLDLLYRRVETEILKREATPAMRLLNDLLIMYDGFNFDEWLKKCKKIMIDTFPREDPYSILVPPGFESFDIDQGG
;
A
#
# COMPACT_ATOMS: atom_id res chain seq x y z
N MET A 1 38.57 28.54 20.56
CA MET A 1 38.01 27.99 21.82
C MET A 1 36.49 28.07 21.69
N GLY A 2 35.69 27.02 21.72
CA GLY A 2 35.89 25.58 21.76
C GLY A 2 34.65 24.96 21.13
N MET A 3 34.85 23.94 20.30
CA MET A 3 33.81 23.16 19.65
C MET A 3 33.26 22.17 20.66
N ASN A 4 31.95 22.22 20.95
CA ASN A 4 31.32 21.21 21.78
C ASN A 4 30.82 20.08 20.90
N PHE A 5 31.53 18.97 20.99
CA PHE A 5 31.12 17.65 20.56
C PHE A 5 29.93 17.18 21.39
N LEU A 6 28.85 16.74 20.75
CA LEU A 6 27.84 15.92 21.41
C LEU A 6 27.83 14.53 20.78
N SER A 7 28.14 13.59 21.67
CA SER A 7 28.32 12.17 21.47
C SER A 7 27.04 11.49 21.00
N LEU A 8 27.20 10.65 19.99
CA LEU A 8 26.29 9.56 19.63
C LEU A 8 26.18 8.61 20.83
N THR A 9 24.97 8.21 21.19
CA THR A 9 24.77 6.97 21.95
C THR A 9 23.83 6.06 21.16
N SER A 10 24.41 4.92 20.84
CA SER A 10 23.83 3.74 20.22
C SER A 10 22.88 3.06 21.20
N THR A 11 21.71 2.61 20.74
CA THR A 11 20.98 1.56 21.44
C THR A 11 20.44 0.56 20.44
N SER A 12 21.12 -0.58 20.43
CA SER A 12 20.85 -1.78 19.65
C SER A 12 19.63 -2.53 20.18
N LEU A 13 18.78 -2.94 19.23
CA LEU A 13 18.01 -4.20 19.13
C LEU A 13 18.03 -5.15 20.34
N SER A 14 16.84 -5.64 20.77
CA SER A 14 16.17 -6.87 20.27
C SER A 14 15.27 -7.58 21.29
N PHE A 15 14.34 -8.38 20.75
CA PHE A 15 13.57 -9.49 21.33
C PHE A 15 12.17 -9.20 21.91
N LEU A 16 11.15 -9.42 21.07
CA LEU A 16 9.83 -9.90 21.51
C LEU A 16 9.60 -11.31 20.93
N PRO A 17 9.18 -12.29 21.74
CA PRO A 17 8.91 -13.64 21.26
C PRO A 17 7.51 -13.79 20.68
N VAL A 18 7.47 -14.57 19.60
CA VAL A 18 6.31 -15.14 18.91
C VAL A 18 5.66 -16.22 19.77
N TYR A 19 4.35 -16.17 19.95
CA TYR A 19 3.48 -17.30 20.33
C TYR A 19 2.17 -17.13 19.54
N SER A 20 2.02 -17.71 18.34
CA SER A 20 1.67 -19.10 18.02
C SER A 20 0.43 -19.62 18.76
N SER A 21 -0.70 -19.65 18.04
CA SER A 21 -1.96 -20.28 18.44
C SER A 21 -2.08 -21.66 17.80
N SER A 22 -2.45 -22.69 18.57
CA SER A 22 -3.08 -23.92 18.06
C SER A 22 -3.84 -24.67 19.18
N LEU A 23 -5.17 -24.62 19.06
CA LEU A 23 -6.21 -25.66 19.24
C LEU A 23 -5.68 -27.12 19.09
N LEU A 24 -6.09 -28.23 19.77
CA LEU A 24 -7.39 -28.73 20.29
C LEU A 24 -7.22 -30.03 21.16
N THR A 25 -8.27 -30.32 21.96
CA THR A 25 -8.86 -31.63 22.38
C THR A 25 -8.17 -32.62 23.35
N ALA A 26 -8.79 -32.86 24.52
CA ALA A 26 -9.48 -34.12 24.88
C ALA A 26 -10.20 -34.06 26.27
N THR A 27 -11.45 -34.57 26.30
CA THR A 27 -12.37 -34.84 27.45
C THR A 27 -11.94 -36.06 28.31
N PRO A 28 -12.59 -36.50 29.43
CA PRO A 28 -13.93 -36.16 29.99
C PRO A 28 -14.06 -35.96 31.54
N SER A 29 -15.28 -35.51 31.92
CA SER A 29 -15.99 -35.42 33.23
C SER A 29 -15.77 -36.60 34.22
N PRO A 30 -15.99 -36.49 35.56
CA PRO A 30 -17.29 -36.15 36.20
C PRO A 30 -17.29 -35.26 37.47
N TYR A 31 -18.39 -34.51 37.64
CA TYR A 31 -19.01 -33.81 38.79
C TYR A 31 -18.35 -33.83 40.19
N PRO A 32 -18.52 -32.73 40.98
CA PRO A 32 -19.59 -32.79 42.00
C PRO A 32 -20.38 -31.49 42.26
N SER A 33 -21.68 -31.73 42.54
CA SER A 33 -22.56 -31.09 43.53
C SER A 33 -22.71 -29.56 43.61
N PHE A 34 -23.89 -29.13 43.17
CA PHE A 34 -24.66 -27.97 43.61
C PHE A 34 -24.48 -27.64 45.11
N PHE A 35 -23.90 -26.47 45.41
CA PHE A 35 -24.11 -25.80 46.70
C PHE A 35 -25.16 -24.71 46.54
N SER A 36 -26.34 -25.04 47.06
CA SER A 36 -27.49 -24.16 47.25
C SER A 36 -27.16 -23.10 48.30
N TYR A 37 -26.82 -21.88 47.90
CA TYR A 37 -26.87 -20.72 48.79
C TYR A 37 -28.33 -20.31 48.95
N LYS A 38 -28.90 -20.64 50.11
CA LYS A 38 -30.22 -20.17 50.52
C LYS A 38 -30.17 -18.64 50.60
N CYS A 39 -30.96 -17.98 49.75
CA CYS A 39 -31.25 -16.55 49.84
C CYS A 39 -32.17 -16.34 51.05
N THR A 40 -31.62 -15.90 52.18
CA THR A 40 -32.41 -15.45 53.32
C THR A 40 -32.93 -14.06 52.99
N SER A 41 -34.19 -13.99 52.53
CA SER A 41 -34.92 -12.73 52.38
C SER A 41 -35.25 -12.17 53.77
N THR A 42 -34.53 -11.14 54.18
CA THR A 42 -34.91 -10.30 55.33
C THR A 42 -36.00 -9.32 54.89
N PRO A 43 -37.13 -9.22 55.61
CA PRO A 43 -38.16 -8.24 55.26
C PRO A 43 -37.65 -6.83 55.56
N VAL A 44 -37.44 -6.03 54.51
CA VAL A 44 -37.21 -4.60 54.62
C VAL A 44 -38.51 -3.95 55.11
N LEU A 45 -38.56 -3.64 56.40
CA LEU A 45 -39.60 -2.78 56.97
C LEU A 45 -39.49 -1.40 56.31
N ARG A 46 -40.50 -1.04 55.52
CA ARG A 46 -40.75 0.34 55.10
C ARG A 46 -41.10 1.16 56.33
N THR A 47 -40.14 1.90 56.86
CA THR A 47 -40.41 3.02 57.75
C THR A 47 -40.50 4.29 56.90
N CYS A 48 -41.72 4.75 56.65
CA CYS A 48 -41.95 6.09 56.14
C CYS A 48 -41.67 7.08 57.28
N VAL A 49 -40.48 7.68 57.32
CA VAL A 49 -40.21 8.87 58.13
C VAL A 49 -40.06 10.05 57.19
N ASN A 50 -41.08 10.90 57.15
CA ASN A 50 -40.91 12.29 56.77
C ASN A 50 -40.05 12.93 57.86
N LYS A 51 -38.74 13.07 57.60
CA LYS A 51 -37.87 13.94 58.38
C LYS A 51 -36.98 14.73 57.42
N GLU A 52 -36.89 15.99 57.78
CA GLU A 52 -36.18 17.08 57.14
C GLU A 52 -34.73 16.70 56.81
N LYS A 53 -34.20 17.37 55.80
CA LYS A 53 -32.81 17.31 55.33
C LYS A 53 -31.83 17.36 56.50
N GLU A 54 -31.43 16.20 57.00
CA GLU A 54 -30.25 16.06 57.83
C GLU A 54 -29.34 15.14 57.04
N GLU A 55 -28.33 15.75 56.42
CA GLU A 55 -27.29 15.06 55.66
C GLU A 55 -26.58 14.11 56.61
N VAL A 56 -27.02 12.85 56.62
CA VAL A 56 -26.32 11.76 57.28
C VAL A 56 -25.01 11.58 56.53
N LEU A 57 -23.98 12.33 56.96
CA LEU A 57 -22.59 12.10 56.63
C LEU A 57 -22.29 10.64 56.99
N LEU A 58 -22.21 9.78 55.98
CA LEU A 58 -21.73 8.41 56.14
C LEU A 58 -20.33 8.47 56.79
N GLU A 59 -20.28 8.07 58.05
CA GLU A 59 -19.10 8.09 58.90
C GLU A 59 -18.02 7.18 58.31
N GLY A 60 -16.90 7.79 57.88
CA GLY A 60 -15.74 7.10 57.30
C GLY A 60 -15.35 7.52 55.87
N MET A 61 -16.18 8.31 55.18
CA MET A 61 -15.83 8.85 53.86
C MET A 61 -15.11 10.22 54.00
N PRO A 62 -13.95 10.45 53.34
CA PRO A 62 -13.24 11.73 53.42
C PRO A 62 -14.12 12.93 53.05
N SER A 63 -14.05 14.02 53.83
CA SER A 63 -14.94 15.21 53.73
C SER A 63 -15.09 15.79 52.32
N HIS A 64 -14.04 15.70 51.49
CA HIS A 64 -14.04 16.23 50.12
C HIS A 64 -14.97 15.48 49.15
N TYR A 65 -15.46 14.29 49.52
CA TYR A 65 -16.45 13.57 48.71
C TYR A 65 -17.87 14.13 48.86
N TYR A 66 -18.14 14.91 49.90
CA TYR A 66 -19.44 15.58 50.11
C TYR A 66 -19.50 16.97 49.47
N ASP A 67 -18.36 17.49 49.01
CA ASP A 67 -18.34 18.71 48.21
C ASP A 67 -18.98 18.42 46.84
N ASP A 68 -20.19 18.92 46.63
CA ASP A 68 -20.93 18.78 45.37
C ASP A 68 -20.09 19.24 44.16
N GLU A 69 -19.27 20.27 44.35
CA GLU A 69 -18.33 20.73 43.34
C GLU A 69 -17.22 19.72 43.04
N TRP A 70 -16.73 19.00 44.05
CA TRP A 70 -15.72 17.96 43.87
C TRP A 70 -16.31 16.77 43.12
N GLN A 71 -17.53 16.35 43.48
CA GLN A 71 -18.23 15.30 42.75
C GLN A 71 -18.54 15.72 41.29
N ALA A 72 -18.96 16.97 41.08
CA ALA A 72 -19.18 17.53 39.75
C ALA A 72 -17.89 17.51 38.91
N ARG A 73 -16.76 17.92 39.48
CA ARG A 73 -15.44 17.86 38.85
C ARG A 73 -15.03 16.43 38.49
N GLN A 74 -15.34 15.42 39.32
CA GLN A 74 -15.09 14.02 38.97
C GLN A 74 -15.97 13.54 37.80
N ARG A 75 -17.27 13.86 37.82
CA ARG A 75 -18.18 13.51 36.71
C ARG A 75 -17.77 14.16 35.40
N GLU A 76 -17.34 15.42 35.46
CA GLU A 76 -16.81 16.16 34.31
C GLU A 76 -15.53 15.52 33.79
N LYS A 77 -14.58 15.15 34.67
CA LYS A 77 -13.34 14.45 34.31
C LYS A 77 -13.60 13.10 33.62
N THR A 78 -14.58 12.33 34.09
CA THR A 78 -14.98 11.07 33.46
C THR A 78 -15.63 11.30 32.09
N LYS A 79 -16.51 12.30 31.96
CA LYS A 79 -17.12 12.67 30.67
C LYS A 79 -16.07 13.13 29.66
N GLU A 80 -15.12 13.95 30.09
CA GLU A 80 -14.01 14.43 29.29
C GLU A 80 -13.12 13.28 28.81
N LEU A 81 -12.83 12.31 29.68
CA LEU A 81 -12.07 11.10 29.30
C LEU A 81 -12.82 10.27 28.26
N HIS A 82 -14.13 10.04 28.46
CA HIS A 82 -14.94 9.34 27.46
C HIS A 82 -15.07 10.08 26.13
N ARG A 83 -15.12 11.42 26.18
CA ARG A 83 -15.12 12.26 24.98
C ARG A 83 -13.81 12.07 24.20
N ARG A 84 -12.66 12.15 24.87
CA ARG A 84 -11.35 11.92 24.25
C ARG A 84 -11.23 10.52 23.65
N ARG A 85 -11.64 9.48 24.38
CA ARG A 85 -11.64 8.11 23.85
C ARG A 85 -12.50 7.98 22.60
N ARG A 86 -13.68 8.59 22.58
CA ARG A 86 -14.54 8.58 21.40
C ARG A 86 -13.89 9.33 20.23
N GLU A 87 -13.27 10.47 20.48
CA GLU A 87 -12.55 11.23 19.45
C GLU A 87 -11.37 10.43 18.88
N GLU A 88 -10.62 9.73 19.74
CA GLU A 88 -9.53 8.81 19.35
C GLU A 88 -10.07 7.61 18.54
N GLU A 89 -11.16 6.98 18.99
CA GLU A 89 -11.83 5.88 18.28
C GLU A 89 -12.32 6.33 16.89
N GLU A 90 -12.92 7.52 16.79
CA GLU A 90 -13.37 8.09 15.51
C GLU A 90 -12.20 8.41 14.57
N GLU A 91 -11.06 8.87 15.10
CA GLU A 91 -9.83 9.08 14.33
C GLU A 91 -9.23 7.77 13.82
N GLU A 92 -9.20 6.73 14.66
CA GLU A 92 -8.77 5.40 14.27
C GLU A 92 -9.69 4.78 13.23
N GLU A 93 -11.02 4.93 13.38
CA GLU A 93 -11.99 4.46 12.39
C GLU A 93 -11.82 5.17 11.04
N ARG A 94 -11.63 6.51 11.04
CA ARG A 94 -11.33 7.26 9.82
C ARG A 94 -10.08 6.73 9.14
N LYS A 95 -9.02 6.51 9.92
CA LYS A 95 -7.76 5.96 9.42
C LYS A 95 -7.98 4.56 8.82
N ILE A 96 -8.66 3.65 9.52
CA ILE A 96 -8.95 2.29 9.03
C ILE A 96 -9.72 2.31 7.72
N GLU A 97 -10.73 3.17 7.60
CA GLU A 97 -11.55 3.27 6.38
C GLU A 97 -10.70 3.74 5.19
N GLU A 98 -9.77 4.68 5.39
CA GLU A 98 -8.82 5.08 4.35
C GLU A 98 -7.97 3.89 3.88
N TYR A 99 -7.38 3.09 4.77
CA TYR A 99 -6.59 1.91 4.38
C TYR A 99 -7.44 0.86 3.65
N ARG A 100 -8.70 0.72 4.07
CA ARG A 100 -9.66 -0.17 3.42
C ARG A 100 -9.94 0.25 1.98
N GLU A 101 -10.13 1.55 1.75
CA GLU A 101 -10.36 2.10 0.41
C GLU A 101 -9.19 1.76 -0.54
N VAL A 102 -7.95 1.96 -0.08
CA VAL A 102 -6.74 1.63 -0.86
C VAL A 102 -6.67 0.14 -1.18
N GLY A 103 -7.01 -0.72 -0.23
CA GLY A 103 -7.05 -2.17 -0.43
C GLY A 103 -8.09 -2.62 -1.45
N MET A 104 -9.18 -1.87 -1.61
CA MET A 104 -10.28 -2.22 -2.52
C MET A 104 -10.00 -1.84 -3.99
N ARG A 105 -9.11 -0.88 -4.28
CA ARG A 105 -8.85 -0.38 -5.65
C ARG A 105 -8.39 -1.47 -6.64
N LEU A 106 -7.65 -2.46 -6.16
CA LEU A 106 -7.13 -3.55 -7.02
C LEU A 106 -8.08 -4.75 -7.11
N LYS A 107 -9.23 -4.72 -6.41
CA LYS A 107 -10.18 -5.84 -6.37
C LYS A 107 -10.97 -6.02 -7.67
N GLU A 108 -11.01 -4.98 -8.51
CA GLU A 108 -11.69 -4.98 -9.81
C GLU A 108 -10.91 -5.75 -10.88
N TYR A 109 -9.61 -5.97 -10.67
CA TYR A 109 -8.73 -6.66 -11.61
C TYR A 109 -8.64 -8.16 -11.32
N PRO A 110 -8.31 -9.00 -12.32
CA PRO A 110 -8.06 -10.42 -12.12
C PRO A 110 -6.98 -10.66 -11.07
N GLU A 111 -7.29 -11.46 -10.04
CA GLU A 111 -6.36 -11.72 -8.93
C GLU A 111 -5.03 -12.34 -9.38
N GLU A 112 -5.06 -13.15 -10.45
CA GLU A 112 -3.87 -13.77 -11.01
C GLU A 112 -2.88 -12.73 -11.54
N ASP A 113 -3.38 -11.71 -12.23
CA ASP A 113 -2.55 -10.69 -12.84
C ASP A 113 -2.02 -9.71 -11.78
N VAL A 114 -2.85 -9.38 -10.79
CA VAL A 114 -2.40 -8.63 -9.61
C VAL A 114 -1.30 -9.39 -8.87
N ARG A 115 -1.43 -10.73 -8.73
CA ARG A 115 -0.41 -11.57 -8.09
C ARG A 115 0.88 -11.62 -8.90
N LYS A 116 0.81 -11.74 -10.22
CA LYS A 116 1.97 -11.67 -11.13
C LYS A 116 2.67 -10.31 -11.01
N ALA A 117 1.92 -9.21 -11.07
CA ALA A 117 2.45 -7.86 -10.92
C ALA A 117 3.15 -7.66 -9.57
N ARG A 118 2.55 -8.10 -8.45
CA ARG A 118 3.19 -8.07 -7.12
C ARG A 118 4.49 -8.86 -7.08
N LYS A 119 4.54 -10.03 -7.74
CA LYS A 119 5.74 -10.86 -7.82
C LYS A 119 6.85 -10.18 -8.63
N LEU A 120 6.50 -9.53 -9.74
CA LEU A 120 7.44 -8.75 -10.55
C LEU A 120 8.04 -7.59 -9.77
N ILE A 121 7.21 -6.79 -9.10
CA ILE A 121 7.67 -5.66 -8.28
C ILE A 121 8.58 -6.15 -7.15
N SER A 122 8.21 -7.26 -6.50
CA SER A 122 9.04 -7.88 -5.46
C SER A 122 10.38 -8.36 -6.03
N SER A 123 10.42 -8.86 -7.26
CA SER A 123 11.65 -9.21 -7.97
C SER A 123 12.53 -7.99 -8.25
N PHE A 124 11.93 -6.87 -8.68
CA PHE A 124 12.66 -5.61 -8.93
C PHE A 124 13.29 -5.07 -7.65
N ILE A 125 12.52 -4.99 -6.56
CA ILE A 125 13.04 -4.54 -5.26
C ILE A 125 14.19 -5.43 -4.79
N ARG A 126 14.09 -6.75 -5.01
CA ARG A 126 15.16 -7.70 -4.63
C ARG A 126 16.41 -7.58 -5.51
N ALA A 127 16.27 -7.16 -6.76
CA ALA A 127 17.39 -7.01 -7.70
C ALA A 127 18.31 -5.83 -7.34
N ALA A 128 17.81 -4.83 -6.59
CA ALA A 128 18.56 -3.68 -6.09
C ALA A 128 19.38 -2.94 -7.17
N GLU A 129 20.66 -3.29 -7.34
CA GLU A 129 21.56 -2.66 -8.34
C GLU A 129 21.22 -3.06 -9.78
N GLU A 130 20.78 -4.30 -10.01
CA GLU A 130 20.41 -4.83 -11.33
C GLU A 130 18.95 -4.53 -11.70
N VAL A 131 18.28 -3.64 -10.96
CA VAL A 131 16.85 -3.37 -11.15
C VAL A 131 16.54 -2.81 -12.53
N GLU A 132 17.44 -1.99 -13.08
CA GLU A 132 17.25 -1.38 -14.40
C GLU A 132 17.27 -2.42 -15.53
N GLU A 133 18.26 -3.32 -15.53
CA GLU A 133 18.35 -4.42 -16.49
C GLU A 133 17.13 -5.34 -16.38
N LYS A 134 16.69 -5.65 -15.16
CA LYS A 134 15.49 -6.48 -14.92
C LYS A 134 14.21 -5.82 -15.42
N ILE A 135 14.09 -4.50 -15.34
CA ILE A 135 12.94 -3.76 -15.89
C ILE A 135 12.98 -3.82 -17.42
N GLU A 136 14.14 -3.63 -18.04
CA GLU A 136 14.28 -3.73 -19.50
C GLU A 136 13.96 -5.14 -20.01
N GLU A 137 14.49 -6.19 -19.37
CA GLU A 137 14.15 -7.58 -19.69
C GLU A 137 12.64 -7.86 -19.55
N ALA A 138 12.01 -7.36 -18.49
CA ALA A 138 10.56 -7.53 -18.28
C ALA A 138 9.75 -6.78 -19.35
N ALA A 139 10.24 -5.64 -19.82
CA ALA A 139 9.66 -4.92 -20.94
C ALA A 139 9.79 -5.72 -22.24
N GLU A 140 10.94 -6.35 -22.51
CA GLU A 140 11.16 -7.23 -23.67
C GLU A 140 10.19 -8.41 -23.68
N ARG A 141 9.93 -9.00 -22.52
CA ARG A 141 8.92 -10.06 -22.36
C ARG A 141 7.48 -9.58 -22.45
N GLY A 142 7.22 -8.26 -22.43
CA GLY A 142 5.87 -7.69 -22.42
C GLY A 142 5.14 -7.84 -21.08
N GLU A 143 5.88 -8.00 -19.99
CA GLU A 143 5.33 -8.20 -18.64
C GLU A 143 5.03 -6.87 -17.92
N LEU A 144 5.63 -5.76 -18.37
CA LEU A 144 5.35 -4.42 -17.87
C LEU A 144 4.01 -3.93 -18.42
N THR A 145 2.98 -4.06 -17.61
CA THR A 145 1.61 -3.60 -17.91
C THR A 145 1.23 -2.42 -17.02
N GLU A 146 0.18 -1.69 -17.39
CA GLU A 146 -0.41 -0.64 -16.56
C GLU A 146 -0.78 -1.14 -15.15
N LEU A 147 -1.17 -2.42 -15.03
CA LEU A 147 -1.46 -3.03 -13.73
C LEU A 147 -0.23 -3.02 -12.79
N VAL A 148 0.98 -3.15 -13.33
CA VAL A 148 2.22 -3.04 -12.55
C VAL A 148 2.34 -1.64 -11.95
N LEU A 149 2.09 -0.59 -12.74
CA LEU A 149 2.08 0.80 -12.25
C LEU A 149 1.04 1.00 -11.15
N MET A 150 -0.18 0.45 -11.30
CA MET A 150 -1.20 0.53 -10.25
C MET A 150 -0.82 -0.18 -8.96
N VAL A 151 -0.15 -1.33 -9.04
CA VAL A 151 0.33 -2.01 -7.83
C VAL A 151 1.44 -1.20 -7.15
N ILE A 152 2.36 -0.59 -7.92
CA ILE A 152 3.39 0.30 -7.35
C ILE A 152 2.73 1.52 -6.71
N TRP A 153 1.77 2.15 -7.38
CA TRP A 153 1.06 3.33 -6.87
C TRP A 153 0.29 3.03 -5.59
N ASN A 154 -0.38 1.88 -5.51
CA ASN A 154 -1.07 1.43 -4.29
C ASN A 154 -0.09 1.28 -3.11
N ARG A 155 1.10 0.70 -3.36
CA ARG A 155 2.15 0.60 -2.34
C ARG A 155 2.73 1.97 -1.96
N LEU A 156 2.85 2.88 -2.91
CA LEU A 156 3.31 4.24 -2.67
C LEU A 156 2.33 5.02 -1.77
N ASP A 157 1.02 4.86 -2.00
CA ASP A 157 -0.03 5.50 -1.18
C ASP A 157 0.00 5.00 0.27
N LEU A 158 0.19 3.70 0.47
CA LEU A 158 0.40 3.11 1.81
C LEU A 158 1.66 3.69 2.48
N ALA A 159 2.79 3.70 1.78
CA ALA A 159 4.04 4.23 2.32
C ALA A 159 3.96 5.71 2.71
N ARG A 160 3.16 6.51 1.98
CA ARG A 160 2.90 7.93 2.30
C ARG A 160 2.12 8.09 3.61
N ARG A 161 1.14 7.22 3.87
CA ARG A 161 0.33 7.25 5.09
C ARG A 161 1.11 6.76 6.31
N ASP A 162 2.04 5.84 6.10
CA ASP A 162 2.93 5.31 7.13
C ASP A 162 4.19 6.20 7.35
N ASP A 163 4.32 7.32 6.61
CA ASP A 163 5.48 8.24 6.59
C ASP A 163 6.84 7.54 6.37
N GLU A 164 6.84 6.47 5.56
CA GLU A 164 8.03 5.69 5.23
C GLU A 164 8.85 6.34 4.11
N LYS A 165 9.63 7.37 4.45
CA LYS A 165 10.38 8.22 3.47
C LYS A 165 11.28 7.45 2.50
N ASP A 166 11.95 6.39 2.96
CA ASP A 166 12.82 5.59 2.11
C ASP A 166 12.03 4.69 1.14
N ALA A 167 10.90 4.14 1.59
CA ALA A 167 9.98 3.38 0.75
C ALA A 167 9.34 4.31 -0.30
N ILE A 168 8.92 5.51 0.10
CA ILE A 168 8.36 6.50 -0.83
C ILE A 168 9.37 6.82 -1.95
N ARG A 169 10.63 7.09 -1.61
CA ARG A 169 11.65 7.44 -2.61
C ARG A 169 11.95 6.28 -3.56
N SER A 170 12.15 5.08 -3.02
CA SER A 170 12.48 3.89 -3.82
C SER A 170 11.32 3.49 -4.74
N LEU A 171 10.07 3.52 -4.24
CA LEU A 171 8.88 3.23 -5.05
C LEU A 171 8.60 4.31 -6.10
N ASP A 172 8.85 5.59 -5.82
CA ASP A 172 8.69 6.68 -6.80
C ASP A 172 9.69 6.54 -7.96
N LEU A 173 10.95 6.22 -7.66
CA LEU A 173 11.97 5.94 -8.68
C LEU A 173 11.57 4.72 -9.53
N LEU A 174 11.10 3.65 -8.87
CA LEU A 174 10.64 2.46 -9.56
C LEU A 174 9.43 2.75 -10.46
N TYR A 175 8.45 3.49 -9.95
CA TYR A 175 7.27 3.92 -10.72
C TYR A 175 7.69 4.64 -12.00
N ARG A 176 8.53 5.69 -11.88
CA ARG A 176 8.96 6.48 -13.04
C ARG A 176 9.73 5.64 -14.04
N ARG A 177 10.64 4.76 -13.59
CA ARG A 177 11.44 3.94 -14.50
C ARG A 177 10.59 2.90 -15.24
N VAL A 178 9.59 2.32 -14.58
CA VAL A 178 8.64 1.39 -15.21
C VAL A 178 7.73 2.14 -16.18
N GLU A 179 7.23 3.32 -15.81
CA GLU A 179 6.38 4.17 -16.64
C GLU A 179 7.11 4.59 -17.92
N THR A 180 8.37 5.03 -17.82
CA THR A 180 9.15 5.40 -19.00
C THR A 180 9.42 4.22 -19.93
N GLU A 181 9.62 3.01 -19.38
CA GLU A 181 9.83 1.82 -20.20
C GLU A 181 8.55 1.41 -20.94
N ILE A 182 7.37 1.52 -20.30
CA ILE A 182 6.08 1.31 -20.96
C ILE A 182 5.90 2.32 -22.10
N LEU A 183 6.12 3.62 -21.82
CA LEU A 183 6.01 4.68 -22.83
C LEU A 183 7.00 4.49 -23.99
N LYS A 184 8.22 4.02 -23.72
CA LYS A 184 9.23 3.71 -24.76
C LYS A 184 8.75 2.62 -25.71
N ARG A 185 7.98 1.64 -25.23
CA ARG A 185 7.39 0.57 -26.06
C ARG A 185 6.16 1.03 -26.84
N GLU A 186 5.31 1.82 -26.22
CA GLU A 186 4.09 2.36 -26.85
C GLU A 186 4.38 3.47 -27.87
N ALA A 187 5.56 4.10 -27.80
CA ALA A 187 5.97 5.15 -28.72
C ALA A 187 5.87 4.72 -30.19
N THR A 188 5.52 5.67 -31.08
CA THR A 188 5.45 5.40 -32.52
C THR A 188 6.83 5.02 -33.08
N PRO A 189 6.92 4.23 -34.17
CA PRO A 189 8.21 3.87 -34.78
C PRO A 189 9.09 5.08 -35.10
N ALA A 190 8.48 6.21 -35.51
CA ALA A 190 9.20 7.46 -35.78
C ALA A 190 9.81 8.08 -34.53
N MET A 191 9.09 8.05 -33.40
CA MET A 191 9.57 8.57 -32.12
C MET A 191 10.70 7.71 -31.56
N ARG A 192 10.57 6.38 -31.68
CA ARG A 192 11.64 5.43 -31.30
C ARG A 192 12.89 5.65 -32.14
N LEU A 193 12.74 5.72 -33.46
CA LEU A 193 13.84 6.06 -34.36
C LEU A 193 14.53 7.35 -33.94
N LEU A 194 13.78 8.43 -33.69
CA LEU A 194 14.37 9.70 -33.27
C LEU A 194 15.19 9.55 -31.99
N ASN A 195 14.67 8.82 -31.00
CA ASN A 195 15.39 8.56 -29.76
C ASN A 195 16.69 7.78 -30.02
N ASP A 196 16.65 6.73 -30.85
CA ASP A 196 17.83 5.93 -31.21
C ASP A 196 18.89 6.77 -31.96
N LEU A 197 18.45 7.65 -32.87
CA LEU A 197 19.32 8.56 -33.61
C LEU A 197 20.03 9.58 -32.69
N LEU A 198 19.31 10.09 -31.68
CA LEU A 198 19.87 11.01 -30.69
C LEU A 198 20.89 10.33 -29.78
N ILE A 199 20.60 9.11 -29.34
CA ILE A 199 21.49 8.33 -28.47
C ILE A 199 22.79 7.95 -29.19
N MET A 200 22.72 7.64 -30.49
CA MET A 200 23.90 7.23 -31.27
C MET A 200 24.92 8.34 -31.56
N TYR A 201 24.60 9.62 -31.32
CA TYR A 201 25.49 10.71 -31.71
C TYR A 201 26.57 11.01 -30.65
N ASP A 202 27.75 10.43 -30.83
CA ASP A 202 28.91 10.63 -29.94
C ASP A 202 29.62 12.00 -30.13
N GLY A 203 29.12 12.89 -30.98
CA GLY A 203 29.69 14.25 -31.17
C GLY A 203 30.92 14.36 -32.07
N PHE A 204 31.69 13.28 -32.29
CA PHE A 204 32.99 13.36 -32.98
C PHE A 204 33.00 12.77 -34.41
N ASN A 205 32.17 11.77 -34.73
CA ASN A 205 32.23 11.05 -36.02
C ASN A 205 30.96 11.21 -36.88
N PHE A 206 30.82 12.36 -37.54
CA PHE A 206 29.62 12.68 -38.31
C PHE A 206 29.36 11.72 -39.48
N ASP A 207 30.38 11.35 -40.26
CA ASP A 207 30.21 10.47 -41.42
C ASP A 207 29.81 9.04 -41.05
N GLU A 208 30.38 8.52 -39.96
CA GLU A 208 30.02 7.19 -39.46
C GLU A 208 28.62 7.20 -38.86
N TRP A 209 28.29 8.23 -38.09
CA TRP A 209 26.94 8.45 -37.57
C TRP A 209 25.91 8.54 -38.70
N LEU A 210 26.17 9.31 -39.76
CA LEU A 210 25.26 9.45 -40.89
C LEU A 210 24.99 8.13 -41.62
N LYS A 211 26.01 7.26 -41.75
CA LYS A 211 25.85 5.92 -42.32
C LYS A 211 24.98 5.03 -41.43
N LYS A 212 25.19 5.05 -40.11
CA LYS A 212 24.35 4.33 -39.13
C LYS A 212 22.91 4.85 -39.16
N CYS A 213 22.72 6.16 -39.19
CA CYS A 213 21.39 6.79 -39.30
C CYS A 213 20.63 6.30 -40.54
N LYS A 214 21.27 6.32 -41.72
CA LYS A 214 20.66 5.84 -42.97
C LYS A 214 20.26 4.37 -42.87
N LYS A 215 21.09 3.54 -42.24
CA LYS A 215 20.80 2.12 -42.04
C LYS A 215 19.55 1.92 -41.16
N ILE A 216 19.53 2.53 -39.96
CA ILE A 216 18.39 2.38 -39.03
C ILE A 216 17.09 2.95 -39.64
N MET A 217 17.17 4.05 -40.40
CA MET A 217 16.01 4.57 -41.12
C MET A 217 15.43 3.56 -42.13
N ILE A 218 16.28 2.90 -42.92
CA ILE A 218 15.85 1.90 -43.90
C ILE A 218 15.25 0.67 -43.20
N ASP A 219 15.85 0.25 -42.08
CA ASP A 219 15.38 -0.90 -41.32
C ASP A 219 14.03 -0.61 -40.63
N THR A 220 13.84 0.61 -40.10
CA THR A 220 12.58 1.01 -39.42
C THR A 220 11.46 1.30 -40.39
N PHE A 221 11.77 1.94 -41.52
CA PHE A 221 10.82 2.31 -42.58
C PHE A 221 11.28 1.69 -43.90
N PRO A 222 11.06 0.38 -44.11
CA PRO A 222 11.39 -0.26 -45.37
C PRO A 222 10.62 0.43 -46.49
N ARG A 223 11.29 0.65 -47.63
CA ARG A 223 10.63 1.21 -48.81
C ARG A 223 9.53 0.25 -49.26
N GLU A 224 8.31 0.76 -49.32
CA GLU A 224 7.21 0.05 -49.95
C GLU A 224 7.55 -0.15 -51.44
N ASP A 225 7.43 -1.39 -51.92
CA ASP A 225 7.57 -1.70 -53.34
C ASP A 225 6.47 -0.95 -54.11
N PRO A 226 6.78 -0.21 -55.20
CA PRO A 226 5.77 0.52 -55.98
C PRO A 226 4.56 -0.31 -56.40
N TYR A 227 4.70 -1.63 -56.52
CA TYR A 227 3.58 -2.53 -56.81
C TYR A 227 2.64 -2.75 -55.61
N SER A 228 3.13 -2.60 -54.37
CA SER A 228 2.32 -2.70 -53.14
C SER A 228 1.37 -1.53 -52.93
N ILE A 229 1.69 -0.36 -53.49
CA ILE A 229 0.83 0.84 -53.43
C ILE A 229 -0.32 0.73 -54.43
N LEU A 230 -0.12 0.00 -55.53
CA LEU A 230 -1.08 -0.13 -56.62
C LEU A 230 -2.11 -1.24 -56.40
N VAL A 231 -1.83 -2.19 -55.50
CA VAL A 231 -2.71 -3.34 -55.24
C VAL A 231 -3.41 -3.14 -53.90
N PRO A 232 -4.72 -2.85 -53.88
CA PRO A 232 -5.49 -2.76 -52.65
C PRO A 232 -5.44 -4.10 -51.89
N PRO A 233 -5.46 -4.08 -50.54
CA PRO A 233 -5.54 -5.30 -49.75
C PRO A 233 -6.77 -6.13 -50.17
N GLY A 234 -6.55 -7.33 -50.76
CA GLY A 234 -7.61 -8.21 -51.26
C GLY A 234 -7.58 -8.53 -52.77
N PHE A 235 -6.66 -7.94 -53.53
CA PHE A 235 -6.42 -8.32 -54.94
C PHE A 235 -5.13 -9.16 -55.05
N GLU A 236 -5.20 -10.44 -54.68
CA GLU A 236 -4.17 -11.40 -55.09
C GLU A 236 -4.38 -11.75 -56.58
N SER A 237 -3.28 -11.75 -57.32
CA SER A 237 -3.09 -11.94 -58.76
C SER A 237 -4.20 -12.71 -59.50
N PHE A 238 -4.69 -12.11 -60.58
CA PHE A 238 -5.33 -12.85 -61.67
C PHE A 238 -4.36 -13.93 -62.15
N ASP A 239 -4.77 -15.19 -62.06
CA ASP A 239 -4.10 -16.31 -62.71
C ASP A 239 -3.94 -15.96 -64.19
N ILE A 240 -2.69 -15.72 -64.62
CA ILE A 240 -2.37 -15.66 -66.03
C ILE A 240 -2.47 -17.10 -66.52
N ASP A 241 -3.60 -17.38 -67.16
CA ASP A 241 -3.97 -18.65 -67.75
C ASP A 241 -2.80 -19.20 -68.59
N GLN A 242 -2.10 -20.21 -68.06
CA GLN A 242 -1.26 -21.07 -68.87
C GLN A 242 -2.19 -22.03 -69.62
N GLY A 243 -2.62 -21.67 -70.82
CA GLY A 243 -3.30 -22.62 -71.69
C GLY A 243 -3.88 -22.02 -72.96
N GLY A 244 -3.18 -22.22 -74.09
CA GLY A 244 -3.72 -21.98 -75.44
C GLY A 244 -2.67 -21.72 -76.49
#